data_AF-A0A5C6FCL8-F1
#
_entry.id   AF-A0A5C6FCL8-F1
#
_cell.length_a   1.000
_cell.length_b   1.000
_cell.length_c   1.000
_cell.angle_alpha   90.00
_cell.angle_beta   90.00
_cell.angle_gamma   90.00
#
_symmetry.space_group_name_H-M   'P 1'
#
loop_
_entity.id
_entity.type
_entity.pdbx_description
1 polymer ?
#
loop_
_entity_poly.entity_id
_entity_poly.type
_entity_poly.pdbx_seq_one_letter_code
_entity_poly.pdbx_strand_id
1 'polypeptide(L)'
;MFDSAPQPDDESEQLDDSNDQTVVESGSTGRHKSAGKGNPMISKSQRIRDYLEANPGARNIDVVAALSGYGVKVGDVASVKVKQRKQAGKPVAKRRGRPKGSTKSKTKATKVVGDDNTASLDSSTTSIRSARRSRATSPTNDSDAVVGIELLEAAVEFVRLAGGIDKAQEAMALIRRIRAL
;
A
#
# COMPACT_ATOMS: atom_id res chain seq x y z
N MET A 1 -7.00 -62.89 -20.57
CA MET A 1 -7.21 -61.56 -21.16
C MET A 1 -7.11 -60.57 -20.01
N PHE A 2 -5.95 -59.94 -19.85
CA PHE A 2 -5.69 -58.92 -18.83
C PHE A 2 -5.68 -57.56 -19.54
N ASP A 3 -6.53 -56.65 -19.09
CA ASP A 3 -6.64 -55.28 -19.60
C ASP A 3 -5.43 -54.46 -19.12
N SER A 4 -4.68 -53.90 -20.06
CA SER A 4 -3.54 -53.02 -19.82
C SER A 4 -4.02 -51.62 -19.46
N ALA A 5 -3.78 -51.18 -18.22
CA ALA A 5 -3.93 -49.79 -17.83
C ALA A 5 -2.72 -48.95 -18.32
N PRO A 6 -2.93 -47.79 -18.95
CA PRO A 6 -1.84 -46.88 -19.31
C PRO A 6 -1.33 -46.14 -18.07
N GLN A 7 -0.01 -46.11 -17.89
CA GLN A 7 0.65 -45.34 -16.83
C GLN A 7 0.67 -43.85 -17.20
N PRO A 8 0.45 -42.93 -16.23
CA PRO A 8 0.66 -41.50 -16.44
C PRO A 8 2.16 -41.20 -16.43
N ASP A 9 2.62 -40.54 -17.49
CA ASP A 9 3.99 -40.08 -17.67
C ASP A 9 4.35 -39.01 -16.62
N ASP A 10 5.53 -39.20 -16.03
CA ASP A 10 6.18 -38.38 -15.02
C ASP A 10 6.76 -37.12 -15.69
N GLU A 11 6.03 -35.99 -15.69
CA GLU A 11 6.58 -34.71 -16.14
C GLU A 11 7.36 -34.04 -15.00
N SER A 12 8.67 -34.28 -15.01
CA SER A 12 9.65 -33.61 -14.15
C SER A 12 9.93 -32.19 -14.66
N GLU A 13 9.18 -31.19 -14.17
CA GLU A 13 9.54 -29.77 -14.37
C GLU A 13 10.76 -29.41 -13.50
N GLN A 14 11.90 -29.22 -14.15
CA GLN A 14 13.08 -28.54 -13.60
C GLN A 14 12.79 -27.04 -13.46
N LEU A 15 12.85 -26.53 -12.22
CA LEU A 15 12.89 -25.10 -11.93
C LEU A 15 14.28 -24.73 -11.41
N ASP A 16 14.98 -23.94 -12.21
CA ASP A 16 16.31 -23.40 -11.94
C ASP A 16 16.24 -22.24 -10.92
N ASP A 17 16.58 -22.52 -9.66
CA ASP A 17 16.75 -21.49 -8.62
C ASP A 17 18.13 -20.81 -8.74
N SER A 18 18.19 -19.74 -9.54
CA SER A 18 19.31 -18.79 -9.53
C SER A 18 18.97 -17.60 -8.62
N ASN A 19 19.35 -17.66 -7.34
CA ASN A 19 19.23 -16.53 -6.42
C ASN A 19 20.62 -15.93 -6.12
N ASP A 20 20.99 -14.94 -6.94
CA ASP A 20 22.19 -14.11 -6.80
C ASP A 20 21.98 -13.00 -5.75
N GLN A 21 23.08 -12.66 -5.09
CA GLN A 21 23.20 -11.81 -3.91
C GLN A 21 22.69 -10.38 -4.12
N THR A 22 22.44 -9.66 -3.02
CA THR A 22 23.26 -8.46 -2.70
C THR A 22 22.83 -7.76 -1.41
N VAL A 23 23.83 -7.66 -0.56
CA VAL A 23 23.99 -6.72 0.56
C VAL A 23 23.89 -5.29 0.04
N VAL A 24 23.12 -4.42 0.70
CA VAL A 24 23.29 -2.96 0.53
C VAL A 24 23.35 -2.23 1.87
N GLU A 25 24.56 -1.71 2.06
CA GLU A 25 25.02 -0.71 2.99
C GLU A 25 24.19 0.58 2.91
N SER A 26 23.97 1.17 4.08
CA SER A 26 23.15 2.36 4.26
C SER A 26 24.00 3.62 4.17
N GLY A 27 23.73 4.49 3.19
CA GLY A 27 24.10 5.90 3.31
C GLY A 27 24.27 6.63 1.99
N SER A 28 23.33 7.53 1.64
CA SER A 28 23.60 8.79 0.93
C SER A 28 22.30 9.53 0.58
N THR A 29 22.02 10.62 1.28
CA THR A 29 20.99 11.60 0.92
C THR A 29 21.56 12.60 -0.10
N GLY A 30 21.64 12.20 -1.37
CA GLY A 30 22.13 13.01 -2.47
C GLY A 30 21.04 13.32 -3.50
N ARG A 31 20.72 14.61 -3.67
CA ARG A 31 19.67 15.13 -4.54
C ARG A 31 20.13 15.13 -6.01
N HIS A 32 20.07 13.98 -6.69
CA HIS A 32 20.49 13.87 -8.09
C HIS A 32 19.30 13.93 -9.06
N LYS A 33 19.32 14.94 -9.93
CA LYS A 33 18.73 14.86 -11.27
C LYS A 33 19.71 14.08 -12.14
N SER A 34 19.49 12.78 -12.34
CA SER A 34 20.31 11.96 -13.24
C SER A 34 19.55 11.69 -14.54
N ALA A 35 20.08 12.22 -15.63
CA ALA A 35 19.84 11.73 -16.98
C ALA A 35 20.86 10.61 -17.24
N GLY A 36 20.53 9.38 -16.86
CA GLY A 36 21.36 8.19 -17.08
C GLY A 36 20.59 7.14 -17.86
N LYS A 37 21.01 6.89 -19.11
CA LYS A 37 20.57 5.77 -19.95
C LYS A 37 21.18 4.47 -19.42
N GLY A 38 20.56 3.90 -18.39
CA GLY A 38 20.55 2.46 -18.11
C GLY A 38 19.08 2.06 -18.06
N ASN A 39 18.73 0.81 -18.38
CA ASN A 39 17.33 0.32 -18.43
C ASN A 39 16.45 1.06 -17.43
N PRO A 40 15.40 1.78 -17.88
CA PRO A 40 14.71 2.73 -17.03
C PRO A 40 14.13 1.97 -15.85
N MET A 41 14.83 1.97 -14.71
CA MET A 41 14.28 1.51 -13.44
C MET A 41 13.14 2.46 -13.16
N ILE A 42 11.94 2.03 -13.58
CA ILE A 42 10.71 2.81 -13.52
C ILE A 42 10.62 3.36 -12.11
N SER A 43 10.61 4.70 -11.96
CA SER A 43 10.55 5.29 -10.61
C SER A 43 9.29 4.81 -9.88
N LYS A 44 9.30 4.76 -8.55
CA LYS A 44 8.12 4.38 -7.76
C LYS A 44 6.85 5.11 -8.22
N SER A 45 6.97 6.43 -8.42
CA SER A 45 5.87 7.28 -8.89
C SER A 45 5.40 6.99 -10.32
N GLN A 46 6.29 6.46 -11.16
CA GLN A 46 5.98 6.06 -12.52
C GLN A 46 5.22 4.72 -12.49
N ARG A 47 5.71 3.73 -11.74
CA ARG A 47 4.98 2.45 -11.54
C ARG A 47 3.55 2.65 -11.04
N ILE A 48 3.36 3.56 -10.09
CA ILE A 48 2.02 3.91 -9.58
C ILE A 48 1.14 4.50 -10.69
N ARG A 49 1.68 5.38 -11.55
CA ARG A 49 0.93 5.98 -12.66
C ARG A 49 0.56 4.93 -13.69
N ASP A 50 1.53 4.12 -14.10
CA ASP A 50 1.32 3.06 -15.09
C ASP A 50 0.25 2.06 -14.60
N TYR A 51 0.28 1.69 -13.31
CA TYR A 51 -0.73 0.80 -12.71
C TYR A 51 -2.12 1.45 -12.64
N LEU A 52 -2.21 2.75 -12.28
CA LEU A 52 -3.49 3.48 -12.24
C LEU A 52 -4.08 3.73 -13.63
N GLU A 53 -3.22 3.82 -14.65
CA GLU A 53 -3.63 3.94 -16.06
C GLU A 53 -4.18 2.62 -16.59
N ALA A 54 -3.55 1.50 -16.23
CA ALA A 54 -4.07 0.16 -16.54
C ALA A 54 -5.35 -0.20 -15.75
N ASN A 55 -5.50 0.34 -14.53
CA ASN A 55 -6.62 0.02 -13.62
C ASN A 55 -7.35 1.30 -13.16
N PRO A 56 -8.13 1.96 -14.05
CA PRO A 56 -8.87 3.15 -13.68
C PRO A 56 -9.95 2.80 -12.63
N GLY A 57 -9.77 3.30 -11.40
CA GLY A 57 -10.69 3.06 -10.29
C GLY A 57 -10.14 2.16 -9.17
N ALA A 58 -8.93 1.60 -9.35
CA ALA A 58 -8.28 0.84 -8.28
C ALA A 58 -8.23 1.62 -6.95
N ARG A 59 -8.50 0.92 -5.85
CA ARG A 59 -8.38 1.50 -4.51
C ARG A 59 -6.91 1.62 -4.13
N ASN A 60 -6.58 2.56 -3.25
CA ASN A 60 -5.18 2.78 -2.87
C ASN A 60 -4.55 1.54 -2.22
N ILE A 61 -5.35 0.70 -1.54
CA ILE A 61 -4.92 -0.54 -0.91
C ILE A 61 -4.47 -1.53 -1.98
N ASP A 62 -5.27 -1.75 -3.02
CA ASP A 62 -4.97 -2.68 -4.11
C ASP A 62 -3.68 -2.30 -4.84
N VAL A 63 -3.48 -0.99 -5.07
CA VAL A 63 -2.26 -0.46 -5.69
C VAL A 63 -1.03 -0.74 -4.82
N VAL A 64 -1.16 -0.61 -3.51
CA VAL A 64 -0.07 -0.89 -2.56
C VAL A 64 0.21 -2.39 -2.48
N ALA A 65 -0.83 -3.22 -2.46
CA ALA A 65 -0.68 -4.68 -2.48
C ALA A 65 0.10 -5.12 -3.73
N ALA A 66 -0.30 -4.63 -4.91
CA ALA A 66 0.34 -4.93 -6.19
C ALA A 66 1.78 -4.38 -6.31
N LEU A 67 2.08 -3.25 -5.66
CA LEU A 67 3.40 -2.59 -5.73
C LEU A 67 4.22 -2.70 -4.43
N SER A 68 3.85 -3.64 -3.55
CA SER A 68 4.46 -3.84 -2.24
C SER A 68 5.95 -4.18 -2.34
N GLY A 69 6.33 -5.05 -3.29
CA GLY A 69 7.73 -5.42 -3.57
C GLY A 69 8.63 -4.24 -3.99
N TYR A 70 8.05 -3.11 -4.41
CA TYR A 70 8.78 -1.89 -4.77
C TYR A 70 8.84 -0.86 -3.62
N GLY A 71 8.35 -1.21 -2.43
CA GLY A 71 8.31 -0.35 -1.25
C GLY A 71 7.47 0.91 -1.48
N VAL A 72 6.31 0.76 -2.13
CA VAL A 72 5.31 1.81 -2.33
C VAL A 72 4.38 1.84 -1.13
N LYS A 73 4.13 3.03 -0.56
CA LYS A 73 3.21 3.22 0.58
C LYS A 73 1.90 3.86 0.14
N VAL A 74 0.86 3.73 0.98
CA VAL A 74 -0.46 4.33 0.74
C VAL A 74 -0.37 5.85 0.51
N GLY A 75 0.50 6.54 1.24
CA GLY A 75 0.73 7.98 1.09
C GLY A 75 1.34 8.38 -0.27
N ASP A 76 2.17 7.53 -0.86
CA ASP A 76 2.76 7.77 -2.18
C ASP A 76 1.67 7.72 -3.27
N VAL A 77 0.79 6.73 -3.19
CA VAL A 77 -0.33 6.55 -4.13
C VAL A 77 -1.30 7.73 -4.06
N ALA A 78 -1.68 8.16 -2.85
CA ALA A 78 -2.54 9.32 -2.66
C ALA A 78 -1.92 10.61 -3.25
N SER A 79 -0.63 10.82 -3.00
CA SER A 79 0.11 11.97 -3.52
C SER A 79 0.17 12.00 -5.05
N VAL A 80 0.39 10.84 -5.68
CA VAL A 80 0.42 10.70 -7.15
C VAL A 80 -0.96 10.94 -7.75
N LYS A 81 -2.02 10.37 -7.18
CA LYS A 81 -3.40 10.53 -7.67
C LYS A 81 -3.85 11.99 -7.62
N VAL A 82 -3.51 12.71 -6.54
CA VAL A 82 -3.75 14.17 -6.43
C VAL A 82 -3.00 14.94 -7.51
N LYS A 83 -1.73 14.58 -7.79
CA LYS A 83 -0.94 15.23 -8.85
C LYS A 83 -1.52 14.95 -10.24
N GLN A 84 -1.95 13.72 -10.52
CA GLN A 84 -2.55 13.33 -11.80
C GLN A 84 -3.85 14.09 -12.04
N ARG A 85 -4.73 14.19 -11.04
CA ARG A 85 -5.97 15.00 -11.13
C ARG A 85 -5.68 16.48 -11.38
N LYS A 86 -4.65 17.04 -10.71
CA LYS A 86 -4.21 18.43 -10.91
C LYS A 86 -3.62 18.68 -12.29
N GLN A 87 -3.07 17.66 -12.95
CA GLN A 87 -2.51 17.76 -14.29
C GLN A 87 -3.60 17.56 -15.37
N ALA A 88 -4.54 16.65 -15.15
CA ALA A 88 -5.64 16.38 -16.07
C ALA A 88 -6.58 17.58 -16.27
N GLY A 89 -6.83 18.36 -15.20
CA GLY A 89 -7.73 19.51 -15.26
C GLY A 89 -7.09 20.83 -15.68
N LYS A 90 -5.77 20.89 -15.84
CA LYS A 90 -5.09 22.12 -16.30
C LYS A 90 -4.87 21.98 -17.80
N PRO A 91 -5.57 22.75 -18.66
CA PRO A 91 -5.12 22.85 -20.05
C PRO A 91 -3.67 23.28 -19.95
N VAL A 92 -2.76 22.49 -20.56
CA VAL A 92 -1.33 22.83 -20.62
C VAL A 92 -1.29 24.26 -21.10
N ALA A 93 -1.05 25.19 -20.18
CA ALA A 93 -1.04 26.60 -20.51
C ALA A 93 0.10 26.72 -21.51
N LYS A 94 -0.25 26.82 -22.80
CA LYS A 94 0.71 27.12 -23.87
C LYS A 94 1.48 28.28 -23.31
N ARG A 95 2.76 28.05 -23.05
CA ARG A 95 3.66 28.98 -22.38
C ARG A 95 3.73 30.19 -23.31
N ARG A 96 2.74 31.10 -23.22
CA ARG A 96 2.75 32.39 -23.88
C ARG A 96 4.05 33.00 -23.42
N GLY A 97 4.91 33.25 -24.40
CA GLY A 97 6.34 33.42 -24.21
C GLY A 97 6.61 34.27 -22.98
N ARG A 98 7.19 33.63 -21.96
CA ARG A 98 7.89 34.42 -20.95
C ARG A 98 8.99 35.13 -21.75
N PRO A 99 8.98 36.46 -21.87
CA PRO A 99 10.01 37.15 -22.61
C PRO A 99 11.37 36.70 -22.06
N LYS A 100 12.31 36.38 -22.95
CA LYS A 100 13.69 36.09 -22.59
C LYS A 100 14.30 37.36 -21.98
N GLY A 101 14.25 37.48 -20.66
CA GLY A 101 14.91 38.55 -19.91
C GLY A 101 14.76 38.26 -18.42
N SER A 102 15.78 38.37 -17.57
CA SER A 102 17.17 38.76 -17.74
C SER A 102 17.97 37.98 -16.69
N THR A 103 19.18 37.59 -17.04
CA THR A 103 20.20 37.15 -16.08
C THR A 103 20.57 38.35 -15.19
N LYS A 104 19.91 38.51 -14.04
CA LYS A 104 20.36 39.47 -13.02
C LYS A 104 21.06 38.73 -11.88
N SER A 105 22.38 38.87 -11.95
CA SER A 105 23.43 38.61 -10.96
C SER A 105 23.02 38.62 -9.48
N LYS A 106 23.40 37.52 -8.80
CA LYS A 106 24.31 37.47 -7.64
C LYS A 106 24.54 38.80 -6.86
N THR A 107 23.92 38.90 -5.70
CA THR A 107 24.38 39.58 -4.46
C THR A 107 23.73 38.80 -3.31
N LYS A 108 24.40 37.89 -2.60
CA LYS A 108 25.39 38.03 -1.51
C LYS A 108 25.02 39.09 -0.45
N ALA A 109 24.90 38.61 0.80
CA ALA A 109 24.68 39.31 2.07
C ALA A 109 23.23 39.81 2.28
N THR A 110 22.58 39.73 3.45
CA THR A 110 23.06 39.88 4.84
C THR A 110 22.03 39.32 5.85
N LYS A 111 22.58 38.90 6.99
CA LYS A 111 22.01 38.57 8.32
C LYS A 111 21.02 39.61 8.91
N VAL A 112 19.89 39.15 9.47
CA VAL A 112 18.97 39.78 10.48
C VAL A 112 18.14 38.58 11.05
N VAL A 113 18.22 38.04 12.28
CA VAL A 113 18.08 38.52 13.67
C VAL A 113 16.74 39.22 13.99
N GLY A 114 15.87 38.54 14.75
CA GLY A 114 14.67 39.08 15.43
C GLY A 114 13.40 39.08 14.56
N ASP A 115 12.17 38.85 15.04
CA ASP A 115 11.61 38.68 16.38
C ASP A 115 10.19 38.07 16.24
N ASP A 116 9.74 37.39 17.31
CA ASP A 116 8.37 37.31 17.84
C ASP A 116 7.17 37.09 16.92
N ASN A 117 6.54 35.92 17.06
CA ASN A 117 5.09 35.81 16.90
C ASN A 117 4.50 34.98 18.04
N THR A 118 4.48 35.64 19.20
CA THR A 118 3.68 35.30 20.38
C THR A 118 2.23 35.76 20.19
N ALA A 119 1.31 34.84 20.49
CA ALA A 119 -0.03 35.08 21.06
C ALA A 119 -1.10 35.86 20.27
N SER A 120 -2.12 35.11 19.85
CA SER A 120 -3.54 35.52 19.85
C SER A 120 -4.33 34.20 19.97
N LEU A 121 -4.76 33.75 21.16
CA LEU A 121 -5.87 34.21 21.99
C LEU A 121 -7.22 34.31 21.25
N ASP A 122 -7.80 33.14 20.94
CA ASP A 122 -9.23 32.91 21.13
C ASP A 122 -9.39 31.67 22.01
N SER A 123 -9.91 31.93 23.20
CA SER A 123 -10.39 30.98 24.17
C SER A 123 -11.91 30.99 24.13
N SER A 124 -12.53 29.87 23.77
CA SER A 124 -13.92 29.61 24.16
C SER A 124 -14.22 28.11 24.21
N THR A 125 -14.28 27.62 25.46
CA THR A 125 -15.40 26.79 25.98
C THR A 125 -15.59 25.44 25.28
N THR A 126 -15.27 24.29 25.88
CA THR A 126 -16.03 23.74 27.01
C THR A 126 -15.34 22.50 27.56
N SER A 127 -14.96 22.54 28.83
CA SER A 127 -14.67 21.36 29.65
C SER A 127 -15.98 20.71 30.08
N ILE A 128 -16.23 19.48 29.64
CA ILE A 128 -17.15 18.55 30.30
C ILE A 128 -16.37 17.25 30.50
N ARG A 129 -15.71 17.14 31.66
CA ARG A 129 -16.08 16.24 32.76
C ARG A 129 -16.49 14.83 32.32
N SER A 130 -15.66 13.89 32.76
CA SER A 130 -16.06 12.75 33.57
C SER A 130 -17.08 11.78 32.94
N ALA A 131 -16.59 10.65 32.45
CA ALA A 131 -16.89 9.36 33.05
C ALA A 131 -16.16 8.25 32.32
N ARG A 132 -15.34 7.53 33.09
CA ARG A 132 -15.03 6.13 32.85
C ARG A 132 -16.36 5.38 32.66
N ARG A 133 -16.59 4.87 31.45
CA ARG A 133 -17.49 3.76 31.19
C ARG A 133 -16.75 2.79 30.29
N SER A 134 -16.06 1.85 30.90
CA SER A 134 -15.72 0.56 30.32
C SER A 134 -17.05 -0.12 29.95
N ARG A 135 -17.53 0.17 28.74
CA ARG A 135 -18.68 -0.52 28.16
C ARG A 135 -18.16 -1.88 27.71
N ALA A 136 -18.44 -2.90 28.52
CA ALA A 136 -18.39 -4.28 28.08
C ALA A 136 -19.21 -4.37 26.78
N THR A 137 -18.52 -4.61 25.67
CA THR A 137 -19.12 -4.92 24.39
C THR A 137 -19.61 -6.36 24.47
N SER A 138 -20.88 -6.52 24.79
CA SER A 138 -21.61 -7.75 24.55
C SER A 138 -21.45 -8.13 23.07
N PRO A 139 -21.17 -9.39 22.71
CA PRO A 139 -21.14 -9.81 21.32
C PRO A 139 -22.58 -9.78 20.78
N THR A 140 -22.96 -8.70 20.11
CA THR A 140 -24.13 -8.71 19.25
C THR A 140 -23.76 -9.53 18.02
N ASN A 141 -24.57 -10.56 17.74
CA ASN A 141 -24.47 -11.37 16.54
C ASN A 141 -24.92 -10.56 15.31
N ASP A 142 -24.26 -9.43 15.06
CA ASP A 142 -24.39 -8.69 13.82
C ASP A 142 -23.66 -9.51 12.75
N SER A 143 -24.45 -10.21 11.94
CA SER A 143 -23.95 -11.01 10.79
C SER A 143 -23.37 -10.13 9.67
N ASP A 144 -23.31 -8.82 9.91
CA ASP A 144 -22.71 -7.78 9.07
C ASP A 144 -21.62 -7.00 9.83
N ALA A 145 -21.11 -7.57 10.94
CA ALA A 145 -19.92 -7.08 11.59
C ALA A 145 -18.75 -7.26 10.61
N VAL A 146 -18.11 -6.14 10.26
CA VAL A 146 -16.90 -6.08 9.43
C VAL A 146 -15.93 -7.14 9.94
N VAL A 147 -15.87 -8.27 9.25
CA VAL A 147 -14.98 -9.37 9.61
C VAL A 147 -13.58 -8.83 9.45
N GLY A 148 -12.85 -8.75 10.58
CA GLY A 148 -11.47 -8.29 10.57
C GLY A 148 -10.65 -9.13 9.61
N ILE A 149 -9.79 -8.49 8.83
CA ILE A 149 -8.96 -9.16 7.82
C ILE A 149 -8.14 -10.29 8.46
N GLU A 150 -7.64 -10.09 9.68
CA GLU A 150 -6.91 -11.08 10.47
C GLU A 150 -7.72 -12.37 10.71
N LEU A 151 -9.03 -12.25 10.94
CA LEU A 151 -9.90 -13.41 11.14
C LEU A 151 -10.13 -14.17 9.82
N LEU A 152 -10.20 -13.46 8.70
CA LEU A 152 -10.28 -14.09 7.37
C LEU A 152 -8.99 -14.83 7.04
N GLU A 153 -7.83 -14.27 7.37
CA GLU A 153 -6.52 -14.94 7.20
C GLU A 153 -6.45 -16.22 8.02
N ALA A 154 -6.81 -16.17 9.30
CA ALA A 154 -6.86 -17.34 10.17
C ALA A 154 -7.84 -18.42 9.66
N ALA A 155 -8.99 -18.00 9.11
CA ALA A 155 -9.96 -18.93 8.53
C ALA A 155 -9.40 -19.63 7.28
N VAL A 156 -8.65 -18.92 6.43
CA VAL A 156 -8.00 -19.50 5.25
C VAL A 156 -6.92 -20.50 5.66
N GLU A 157 -6.10 -20.18 6.67
CA GLU A 157 -5.09 -21.11 7.20
C GLU A 157 -5.74 -22.38 7.76
N PHE A 158 -6.83 -22.24 8.51
CA PHE A 158 -7.57 -23.39 9.03
C PHE A 158 -8.08 -24.32 7.91
N VAL A 159 -8.66 -23.76 6.85
CA VAL A 159 -9.14 -24.55 5.69
C VAL A 159 -7.99 -25.27 4.99
N ARG A 160 -6.82 -24.63 4.87
CA ARG A 160 -5.62 -25.26 4.31
C ARG A 160 -5.12 -26.40 5.18
N LEU A 161 -5.00 -26.19 6.48
CA LEU A 161 -4.57 -27.22 7.43
C LEU A 161 -5.53 -28.41 7.50
N ALA A 162 -6.83 -28.16 7.34
CA ALA A 162 -7.84 -29.21 7.29
C ALA A 162 -7.78 -30.04 5.99
N GLY A 163 -7.05 -29.61 4.97
CA GLY A 163 -7.00 -30.27 3.67
C GLY A 163 -8.17 -29.93 2.75
N GLY A 164 -8.84 -28.78 2.96
CA GLY A 164 -9.93 -28.29 2.12
C GLY A 164 -11.20 -27.93 2.89
N ILE A 165 -12.16 -27.32 2.19
CA ILE A 165 -13.41 -26.81 2.78
C ILE A 165 -14.26 -27.94 3.37
N ASP A 166 -14.37 -29.08 2.68
CA ASP A 166 -15.20 -30.20 3.12
C ASP A 166 -14.70 -30.80 4.44
N LYS A 167 -13.38 -30.95 4.56
CA LYS A 167 -12.73 -31.44 5.80
C LYS A 167 -12.83 -30.45 6.94
N ALA A 168 -12.73 -29.15 6.66
CA ALA A 168 -12.97 -28.11 7.66
C ALA A 168 -14.41 -28.14 8.19
N GLN A 169 -15.41 -28.40 7.34
CA GLN A 169 -16.81 -28.56 7.75
C GLN A 169 -17.01 -29.81 8.63
N GLU A 170 -16.43 -30.94 8.25
CA GLU A 170 -16.45 -32.18 9.04
C GLU A 170 -15.84 -31.96 10.44
N ALA A 171 -14.68 -31.30 10.52
CA ALA A 171 -14.04 -30.95 11.78
C ALA A 171 -14.91 -30.03 12.65
N MET A 172 -15.53 -29.01 12.05
CA MET A 172 -16.43 -28.10 12.78
C MET A 172 -17.70 -28.81 13.28
N ALA A 173 -18.25 -29.76 12.52
CA ALA A 173 -19.38 -30.58 12.95
C ALA A 173 -19.01 -31.46 14.16
N LEU A 174 -17.81 -32.06 14.14
CA LEU A 174 -17.29 -32.86 15.25
C LEU A 174 -17.12 -32.02 16.53
N ILE A 175 -16.54 -30.82 16.43
CA ILE A 175 -16.38 -29.89 17.56
C ILE A 175 -17.73 -29.51 18.17
N ARG A 176 -18.74 -29.23 17.33
CA ARG A 176 -20.10 -28.92 17.79
C ARG A 176 -20.72 -30.09 18.55
N ARG A 177 -20.51 -31.32 18.09
CA ARG A 177 -20.99 -32.54 18.75
C ARG A 177 -20.34 -32.74 20.13
N ILE A 178 -19.02 -32.55 20.24
CA ILE A 178 -18.31 -32.69 21.52
C ILE A 178 -18.77 -31.65 22.54
N ARG A 179 -19.02 -30.41 22.10
CA ARG A 179 -19.51 -29.34 22.99
C ARG A 179 -20.95 -29.54 23.48
N ALA A 180 -21.73 -30.38 22.83
CA ALA A 180 -23.12 -30.65 23.20
C ALA A 180 -23.28 -31.82 24.19
N LEU A 181 -22.18 -32.52 24.51
CA LEU A 181 -22.11 -33.53 25.57
C LEU A 181 -21.83 -32.87 26.92
#